data_AF-A0A359FNI4-F1
#
_entry.id   AF-A0A359FNI4-F1
#
_cell.length_a   1.000
_cell.length_b   1.000
_cell.length_c   1.000
_cell.angle_alpha   90.00
_cell.angle_beta   90.00
_cell.angle_gamma   90.00
#
_symmetry.space_group_name_H-M   'P 1'
#
loop_
_entity.id
_entity.type
_entity.pdbx_description
1 polymer ?
#
loop_
_entity_poly.entity_id
_entity_poly.type
_entity_poly.pdbx_seq_one_letter_code
_entity_poly.pdbx_strand_id
1 'polypeptide(L)'
;MKQPGIFLLLLVGLYSCQTQPEPETFVPATTCNPINISYRFCTDEPSRREAADPTVVWFRGRYILFASKSGGYWHSTDLKEWTFVETYEIPTEEYAPTAIAINDTLYFLASSNEQSTLYYSTDPLSGKWNVAKEKLEVPVWDPALFLDDDQRLYLFWGCSNVNPIYGVELDYHNNFNFMGKPTELIHTDTKIHGWEVPGDFNTLTQQSPWIEGAWINKHHGTYYLQYAGPGTEFKSYSDAVYVSENPLGPYTVQPHNPFAYKPEGFTSGAGHGSTFKDRYGNYWHIGTSTISIKHVFERRLGLYPAFFDSLGTLYTVTAFGDYPMIIPQKKISGFNEIFPGWMLLSYNKKVEVSSAIDTLPALFMTDEDIRTYWAAASGNANEFATLDLGSVMEVYAVQLNFAEHRTTILGRQKNLFHRYMLECSSDGSHWTLLADKSENTTDNSHDYMELNEKVACRFLKVTNVQVPGGNFAISGFRVFGKGNGTAPEAVQHVEATRNPEDKKQVTLHWEKSGTATGYNIHYGIAKDQLYQNYQVYEDTAVTIRSLNANLDYYFTIESFNENGLVPGGVVVSAK
;
A
#
# COMPACT_ATOMS: atom_id res chain seq x y z
N MET A 1 -64.12 -17.17 69.96
CA MET A 1 -63.86 -15.87 69.30
C MET A 1 -62.39 -15.78 68.93
N LYS A 2 -62.10 -15.75 67.61
CA LYS A 2 -60.95 -15.12 66.93
C LYS A 2 -60.86 -15.75 65.52
N GLN A 3 -61.25 -14.97 64.51
CA GLN A 3 -61.01 -15.26 63.09
C GLN A 3 -59.52 -15.04 62.77
N PRO A 4 -58.88 -15.85 61.92
CA PRO A 4 -57.62 -15.50 61.28
C PRO A 4 -57.87 -14.89 59.89
N GLY A 5 -57.18 -13.77 59.63
CA GLY A 5 -57.24 -13.01 58.38
C GLY A 5 -56.51 -13.69 57.21
N ILE A 6 -57.04 -13.48 56.02
CA ILE A 6 -56.52 -13.94 54.72
C ILE A 6 -55.56 -12.86 54.18
N PHE A 7 -54.32 -13.26 53.89
CA PHE A 7 -53.31 -12.43 53.24
C PHE A 7 -53.42 -12.61 51.71
N LEU A 8 -53.70 -11.53 50.99
CA LEU A 8 -53.77 -11.50 49.53
C LEU A 8 -52.41 -11.02 48.98
N LEU A 9 -51.67 -11.89 48.32
CA LEU A 9 -50.44 -11.52 47.59
C LEU A 9 -50.81 -10.93 46.22
N LEU A 10 -50.47 -9.66 45.99
CA LEU A 10 -50.46 -9.05 44.65
C LEU A 10 -49.18 -9.45 43.91
N LEU A 11 -49.32 -10.17 42.79
CA LEU A 11 -48.24 -10.37 41.81
C LEU A 11 -48.25 -9.20 40.82
N VAL A 12 -47.19 -8.40 40.83
CA VAL A 12 -46.92 -7.36 39.82
C VAL A 12 -46.09 -8.00 38.70
N GLY A 13 -46.68 -8.13 37.51
CA GLY A 13 -45.98 -8.61 36.31
C GLY A 13 -45.10 -7.50 35.74
N LEU A 14 -43.78 -7.70 35.76
CA LEU A 14 -42.82 -6.86 35.05
C LEU A 14 -42.76 -7.31 33.58
N TYR A 15 -43.36 -6.53 32.68
CA TYR A 15 -43.12 -6.66 31.24
C TYR A 15 -41.71 -6.12 30.95
N SER A 16 -40.77 -7.03 30.68
CA SER A 16 -39.45 -6.68 30.19
C SER A 16 -39.56 -6.39 28.69
N CYS A 17 -39.47 -5.11 28.30
CA CYS A 17 -39.23 -4.73 26.91
C CYS A 17 -37.85 -5.27 26.50
N GLN A 18 -37.81 -6.40 25.79
CA GLN A 18 -36.63 -6.80 25.04
C GLN A 18 -36.61 -5.98 23.76
N THR A 19 -35.76 -4.95 23.72
CA THR A 19 -35.34 -4.34 22.46
C THR A 19 -34.61 -5.41 21.66
N GLN A 20 -35.15 -5.80 20.50
CA GLN A 20 -34.37 -6.55 19.53
C GLN A 20 -33.17 -5.69 19.13
N PRO A 21 -31.93 -6.24 19.08
CA PRO A 21 -30.84 -5.54 18.45
C PRO A 21 -31.25 -5.25 17.00
N GLU A 22 -31.09 -4.00 16.56
CA GLU A 22 -31.16 -3.70 15.13
C GLU A 22 -30.18 -4.63 14.39
N PRO A 23 -30.53 -5.13 13.19
CA PRO A 23 -29.56 -5.84 12.39
C PRO A 23 -28.36 -4.91 12.19
N GLU A 24 -27.17 -5.29 12.69
CA GLU A 24 -25.93 -4.63 12.34
C GLU A 24 -25.84 -4.67 10.81
N THR A 25 -26.13 -3.55 10.16
CA THR A 25 -25.74 -3.32 8.78
C THR A 25 -24.23 -3.28 8.78
N PHE A 26 -23.59 -4.45 8.67
CA PHE A 26 -22.17 -4.56 8.47
C PHE A 26 -21.89 -4.06 7.05
N VAL A 27 -21.75 -2.74 6.91
CA VAL A 27 -21.14 -2.13 5.74
C VAL A 27 -19.65 -2.49 5.84
N PRO A 28 -19.07 -3.20 4.87
CA PRO A 28 -17.65 -3.48 4.87
C PRO A 28 -16.84 -2.21 5.12
N ALA A 29 -15.71 -2.30 5.81
CA ALA A 29 -14.80 -1.16 5.97
C ALA A 29 -13.68 -1.30 4.94
N THR A 30 -13.94 -0.88 3.69
CA THR A 30 -12.94 -1.00 2.62
C THR A 30 -11.93 0.16 2.61
N THR A 31 -10.74 -0.12 2.10
CA THR A 31 -9.68 0.84 1.78
C THR A 31 -9.09 0.52 0.40
N CYS A 32 -8.33 1.44 -0.19
CA CYS A 32 -7.72 1.28 -1.51
C CYS A 32 -6.34 1.95 -1.51
N ASN A 33 -5.37 1.36 -2.22
CA ASN A 33 -4.08 2.00 -2.41
C ASN A 33 -4.11 3.03 -3.57
N PRO A 34 -3.27 4.09 -3.53
CA PRO A 34 -2.44 4.47 -2.39
C PRO A 34 -3.31 4.88 -1.19
N ILE A 35 -2.84 4.61 0.03
CA ILE A 35 -3.66 4.83 1.22
C ILE A 35 -4.04 6.31 1.36
N ASN A 36 -5.25 6.56 1.86
CA ASN A 36 -5.83 7.89 1.94
C ASN A 36 -5.31 8.67 3.18
N ILE A 37 -4.11 9.22 3.08
CA ILE A 37 -3.51 10.07 4.12
C ILE A 37 -3.19 11.48 3.60
N SER A 38 -2.91 12.40 4.53
CA SER A 38 -2.52 13.78 4.24
C SER A 38 -1.04 13.90 3.85
N TYR A 39 -0.69 13.36 2.68
CA TYR A 39 0.65 13.47 2.09
C TYR A 39 1.10 14.94 2.06
N ARG A 40 2.34 15.22 2.44
CA ARG A 40 2.80 16.59 2.61
C ARG A 40 3.49 17.10 1.36
N PHE A 41 3.34 18.38 1.02
CA PHE A 41 4.23 19.03 0.05
C PHE A 41 5.67 19.08 0.56
N CYS A 42 6.63 18.66 -0.27
CA CYS A 42 8.05 18.76 0.06
C CYS A 42 8.44 20.22 0.36
N THR A 43 9.54 20.42 1.09
CA THR A 43 10.03 21.76 1.47
C THR A 43 10.91 22.41 0.39
N ASP A 44 11.16 21.69 -0.70
CA ASP A 44 12.02 22.04 -1.83
C ASP A 44 11.26 21.97 -3.16
N GLU A 45 11.79 22.67 -4.16
CA GLU A 45 11.25 22.63 -5.53
C GLU A 45 11.76 21.38 -6.29
N PRO A 46 10.96 20.82 -7.23
CA PRO A 46 9.63 21.28 -7.61
C PRO A 46 8.56 20.92 -6.58
N SER A 47 7.55 21.78 -6.43
CA SER A 47 6.35 21.51 -5.63
C SER A 47 5.68 20.18 -6.01
N ARG A 48 5.74 19.24 -5.06
CA ARG A 48 5.26 17.86 -5.14
C ARG A 48 4.94 17.37 -3.72
N ARG A 49 4.16 16.30 -3.61
CA ARG A 49 3.92 15.63 -2.32
C ARG A 49 4.70 14.35 -2.18
N GLU A 50 4.96 13.97 -0.93
CA GLU A 50 5.65 12.74 -0.59
C GLU A 50 5.21 12.20 0.77
N ALA A 51 5.17 10.88 0.87
CA ALA A 51 5.41 10.12 2.09
C ALA A 51 5.95 8.75 1.67
N ALA A 52 6.97 8.26 2.34
CA ALA A 52 7.69 7.05 1.95
C ALA A 52 8.27 6.34 3.16
N ASP A 53 8.83 5.16 2.94
CA ASP A 53 9.63 4.42 3.90
C ASP A 53 8.84 4.16 5.23
N PRO A 54 7.62 3.58 5.14
CA PRO A 54 6.67 3.57 6.25
C PRO A 54 7.00 2.54 7.34
N THR A 55 7.00 3.00 8.59
CA THR A 55 6.96 2.13 9.78
C THR A 55 5.61 2.21 10.47
N VAL A 56 4.93 1.06 10.63
CA VAL A 56 3.70 0.94 11.43
C VAL A 56 3.93 0.10 12.68
N VAL A 57 3.51 0.65 13.81
CA VAL A 57 3.58 -0.01 15.13
C VAL A 57 2.23 0.05 15.85
N TRP A 58 1.86 -1.05 16.51
CA TRP A 58 0.71 -1.07 17.40
C TRP A 58 1.14 -0.59 18.80
N PHE A 59 0.57 0.52 19.26
CA PHE A 59 0.88 1.11 20.56
C PHE A 59 -0.39 1.62 21.23
N ARG A 60 -0.68 1.12 22.44
CA ARG A 60 -1.81 1.54 23.30
C ARG A 60 -3.16 1.62 22.57
N GLY A 61 -3.49 0.59 21.80
CA GLY A 61 -4.79 0.47 21.13
C GLY A 61 -4.88 1.19 19.78
N ARG A 62 -3.76 1.67 19.23
CA ARG A 62 -3.70 2.39 17.95
C ARG A 62 -2.55 1.89 17.09
N TYR A 63 -2.72 1.96 15.78
CA TYR A 63 -1.64 1.93 14.81
C TYR A 63 -1.03 3.33 14.75
N ILE A 64 0.29 3.44 14.85
CA ILE A 64 1.04 4.67 14.62
C ILE A 64 1.88 4.45 13.37
N LEU A 65 1.74 5.34 12.37
CA LEU A 65 2.42 5.31 11.09
C LEU A 65 3.42 6.47 11.00
N PHE A 66 4.70 6.14 10.96
CA PHE A 66 5.77 7.07 10.63
C PHE A 66 6.18 6.91 9.18
N ALA A 67 6.46 8.00 8.49
CA ALA A 67 6.96 7.99 7.12
C ALA A 67 7.89 9.19 6.88
N SER A 68 8.81 9.04 5.93
CA SER A 68 9.73 10.09 5.50
C SER A 68 9.01 11.38 5.10
N LYS A 69 9.68 12.52 5.30
CA LYS A 69 9.27 13.84 4.76
C LYS A 69 7.87 14.30 5.14
N SER A 70 7.34 13.81 6.26
CA SER A 70 5.92 13.95 6.59
C SER A 70 5.61 15.10 7.57
N GLY A 71 6.62 15.63 8.28
CA GLY A 71 6.44 16.72 9.27
C GLY A 71 5.71 16.28 10.55
N GLY A 72 5.60 14.97 10.77
CA GLY A 72 4.81 14.34 11.82
C GLY A 72 4.57 12.87 11.52
N TYR A 73 3.52 12.30 12.10
CA TYR A 73 3.10 10.91 11.89
C TYR A 73 1.58 10.80 11.98
N TRP A 74 1.03 9.67 11.54
CA TRP A 74 -0.40 9.41 11.63
C TRP A 74 -0.72 8.36 12.67
N HIS A 75 -1.96 8.35 13.14
CA HIS A 75 -2.49 7.24 13.92
C HIS A 75 -3.87 6.81 13.43
N SER A 76 -4.18 5.53 13.60
CA SER A 76 -5.46 4.94 13.24
C SER A 76 -5.91 3.88 14.27
N THR A 77 -7.21 3.65 14.36
CA THR A 77 -7.79 2.51 15.12
C THR A 77 -8.22 1.36 14.22
N ASP A 78 -8.23 1.57 12.90
CA ASP A 78 -8.86 0.68 11.92
C ASP A 78 -8.09 0.53 10.61
N LEU A 79 -6.86 1.07 10.50
CA LEU A 79 -6.01 1.09 9.30
C LEU A 79 -6.63 1.81 8.07
N LYS A 80 -7.84 2.35 8.20
CA LYS A 80 -8.57 3.05 7.13
C LYS A 80 -8.50 4.55 7.34
N GLU A 81 -8.94 5.02 8.50
CA GLU A 81 -9.00 6.43 8.85
C GLU A 81 -7.76 6.82 9.65
N TRP A 82 -7.03 7.81 9.16
CA TRP A 82 -5.75 8.24 9.73
C TRP A 82 -5.82 9.68 10.20
N THR A 83 -5.46 9.92 11.46
CA THR A 83 -5.35 11.27 12.03
C THR A 83 -3.88 11.66 12.12
N PHE A 84 -3.54 12.84 11.61
CA PHE A 84 -2.17 13.35 11.63
C PHE A 84 -1.82 14.03 12.96
N VAL A 85 -0.62 13.77 13.47
CA VAL A 85 0.01 14.43 14.61
C VAL A 85 1.23 15.17 14.11
N GLU A 86 1.15 16.49 14.09
CA GLU A 86 2.29 17.36 13.76
C GLU A 86 3.25 17.43 14.95
N THR A 87 4.56 17.33 14.69
CA THR A 87 5.58 17.51 15.73
C THR A 87 6.92 17.95 15.15
N TYR A 88 7.65 18.70 15.97
CA TYR A 88 9.02 19.17 15.72
C TYR A 88 10.03 18.60 16.74
N GLU A 89 9.57 17.72 17.64
CA GLU A 89 10.37 17.15 18.74
C GLU A 89 11.20 15.93 18.29
N ILE A 90 10.96 15.43 17.08
CA ILE A 90 11.71 14.36 16.40
C ILE A 90 12.04 14.81 14.97
N PRO A 91 13.07 14.22 14.31
CA PRO A 91 13.48 14.63 12.96
C PRO A 91 12.51 14.13 11.88
N THR A 92 11.32 14.73 11.81
CA THR A 92 10.24 14.36 10.88
C THR A 92 10.51 14.70 9.41
N GLU A 93 11.65 15.35 9.13
CA GLU A 93 12.17 15.61 7.79
C GLU A 93 13.21 14.58 7.35
N GLU A 94 13.71 13.74 8.25
CA GLU A 94 14.67 12.70 7.87
C GLU A 94 13.95 11.53 7.20
N TYR A 95 14.73 10.73 6.47
CA TYR A 95 14.23 9.55 5.76
C TYR A 95 14.12 8.33 6.68
N ALA A 96 13.35 7.34 6.23
CA ALA A 96 13.24 5.99 6.79
C ALA A 96 13.14 5.95 8.32
N PRO A 97 12.07 6.51 8.91
CA PRO A 97 11.85 6.39 10.33
C PRO A 97 11.53 4.94 10.72
N THR A 98 12.08 4.48 11.84
CA THR A 98 11.66 3.28 12.55
C THR A 98 11.11 3.63 13.92
N ALA A 99 10.18 2.81 14.38
CA ALA A 99 9.65 2.90 15.73
C ALA A 99 9.40 1.51 16.33
N ILE A 100 9.59 1.40 17.64
CA ILE A 100 9.33 0.16 18.37
C ILE A 100 8.73 0.46 19.75
N ALA A 101 7.73 -0.33 20.14
CA ALA A 101 7.17 -0.27 21.48
C ALA A 101 7.97 -1.21 22.41
N ILE A 102 8.48 -0.67 23.51
CA ILE A 102 9.07 -1.45 24.60
C ILE A 102 8.28 -1.12 25.86
N ASN A 103 7.51 -2.10 26.34
CA ASN A 103 6.55 -1.92 27.43
C ASN A 103 5.56 -0.78 27.14
N ASP A 104 5.55 0.26 27.98
CA ASP A 104 4.63 1.39 27.94
C ASP A 104 5.20 2.61 27.20
N THR A 105 6.34 2.45 26.52
CA THR A 105 7.11 3.52 25.87
C THR A 105 7.33 3.19 24.40
N LEU A 106 7.14 4.19 23.54
CA LEU A 106 7.42 4.11 22.11
C LEU A 106 8.76 4.79 21.83
N TYR A 107 9.66 4.10 21.13
CA TYR A 107 10.96 4.62 20.71
C TYR A 107 10.95 4.93 19.22
N PHE A 108 11.70 5.95 18.82
CA PHE A 108 11.80 6.44 17.44
C PHE A 108 13.25 6.71 17.04
N LEU A 109 13.61 6.33 15.82
CA LEU A 109 14.89 6.61 15.20
C LEU A 109 14.67 6.91 13.71
N ALA A 110 15.53 7.73 13.11
CA ALA A 110 15.51 7.98 11.67
C ALA A 110 16.94 8.06 11.14
N SER A 111 17.04 8.09 9.82
CA SER A 111 18.26 8.27 9.05
C SER A 111 19.08 9.50 9.47
N SER A 112 20.41 9.36 9.54
CA SER A 112 21.32 10.49 9.73
C SER A 112 22.74 10.19 9.23
N ASN A 113 23.38 11.18 8.61
CA ASN A 113 24.79 11.10 8.20
C ASN A 113 25.78 11.54 9.29
N GLU A 114 25.31 12.19 10.36
CA GLU A 114 26.18 12.79 11.39
C GLU A 114 26.00 12.16 12.76
N GLN A 115 24.75 12.08 13.21
CA GLN A 115 24.38 11.65 14.56
C GLN A 115 22.95 11.11 14.53
N SER A 116 22.83 9.80 14.73
CA SER A 116 21.54 9.15 14.93
C SER A 116 21.13 9.24 16.40
N THR A 117 20.12 10.05 16.67
CA THR A 117 19.53 10.27 18.00
C THR A 117 18.30 9.38 18.18
N LEU A 118 18.25 8.65 19.30
CA LEU A 118 17.08 7.85 19.67
C LEU A 118 16.16 8.68 20.55
N TYR A 119 14.87 8.71 20.20
CA TYR A 119 13.83 9.43 20.91
C TYR A 119 12.84 8.47 21.56
N TYR A 120 12.08 8.94 22.54
CA TYR A 120 10.99 8.19 23.14
C TYR A 120 9.79 9.05 23.52
N SER A 121 8.62 8.42 23.58
CA SER A 121 7.39 9.01 24.09
C SER A 121 6.50 7.96 24.79
N THR A 122 5.88 8.35 25.90
CA THR A 122 4.80 7.58 26.54
C THR A 122 3.41 8.09 26.16
N ASP A 123 3.34 9.20 25.43
CA ASP A 123 2.11 9.82 24.92
C ASP A 123 2.35 10.41 23.52
N PRO A 124 2.53 9.55 22.49
CA PRO A 124 2.80 10.01 21.14
C PRO A 124 1.61 10.79 20.54
N LEU A 125 0.40 10.70 21.09
CA LEU A 125 -0.74 11.48 20.57
C LEU A 125 -0.61 12.98 20.90
N SER A 126 0.14 13.33 21.95
CA SER A 126 0.45 14.72 22.29
C SER A 126 1.47 15.38 21.35
N GLY A 127 2.14 14.60 20.49
CA GLY A 127 3.25 15.07 19.67
C GLY A 127 4.56 15.29 20.45
N LYS A 128 4.59 15.01 21.77
CA LYS A 128 5.77 15.25 22.61
C LYS A 128 6.71 14.05 22.66
N TRP A 129 7.99 14.32 22.51
CA TRP A 129 9.07 13.33 22.54
C TRP A 129 10.22 13.84 23.42
N ASN A 130 11.03 12.91 23.90
CA ASN A 130 12.25 13.19 24.66
C ASN A 130 13.40 12.40 24.05
N VAL A 131 14.63 12.85 24.27
CA VAL A 131 15.82 12.11 23.84
C VAL A 131 16.07 10.93 24.79
N ALA A 132 16.11 9.72 24.24
CA ALA A 132 16.53 8.50 24.95
C ALA A 132 18.07 8.36 24.91
N LYS A 133 18.66 8.65 23.75
CA LYS A 133 20.10 8.64 23.53
C LYS A 133 20.49 9.67 22.48
N GLU A 134 21.33 10.62 22.87
CA GLU A 134 21.80 11.70 21.99
C GLU A 134 22.45 11.17 20.72
N LYS A 135 23.34 10.18 20.83
CA LYS A 135 24.15 9.68 19.72
C LYS A 135 24.38 8.18 19.81
N LEU A 136 24.01 7.44 18.77
CA LEU A 136 24.48 6.07 18.54
C LEU A 136 25.98 6.03 18.22
N GLU A 137 26.61 4.87 18.40
CA GLU A 137 28.06 4.70 18.19
C GLU A 137 28.49 4.99 16.75
N VAL A 138 27.60 4.72 15.79
CA VAL A 138 27.74 5.09 14.38
C VAL A 138 26.47 5.76 13.88
N PRO A 139 26.55 6.71 12.92
CA PRO A 139 25.39 7.15 12.16
C PRO A 139 24.83 5.96 11.38
N VAL A 140 23.50 5.87 11.33
CA VAL A 140 22.79 4.81 10.62
C VAL A 140 21.83 5.40 9.60
N TRP A 141 21.71 4.71 8.47
CA TRP A 141 20.81 5.06 7.37
C TRP A 141 19.82 3.91 7.17
N ASP A 142 18.54 4.23 7.10
CA ASP A 142 17.41 3.30 7.09
C ASP A 142 17.41 2.32 8.26
N PRO A 143 17.37 2.86 9.50
CA PRO A 143 17.37 2.03 10.70
C PRO A 143 16.10 1.20 10.82
N ALA A 144 16.21 0.00 11.37
CA ALA A 144 15.10 -0.79 11.90
C ALA A 144 15.42 -1.36 13.27
N LEU A 145 14.47 -1.22 14.20
CA LEU A 145 14.56 -1.77 15.55
C LEU A 145 13.75 -3.06 15.64
N PHE A 146 14.30 -4.07 16.28
CA PHE A 146 13.64 -5.35 16.51
C PHE A 146 13.86 -5.82 17.95
N LEU A 147 12.78 -6.01 18.70
CA LEU A 147 12.80 -6.56 20.06
C LEU A 147 12.37 -8.03 19.98
N ASP A 148 13.26 -8.92 20.40
CA ASP A 148 13.03 -10.36 20.38
C ASP A 148 12.23 -10.83 21.62
N ASP A 149 11.70 -12.04 21.55
CA ASP A 149 10.90 -12.66 22.61
C ASP A 149 11.69 -12.79 23.94
N ASP A 150 13.01 -12.93 23.86
CA ASP A 150 13.92 -13.00 25.01
C ASP A 150 14.32 -11.61 25.56
N GLN A 151 13.65 -10.55 25.08
CA GLN A 151 13.88 -9.16 25.48
C GLN A 151 15.27 -8.64 25.09
N ARG A 152 15.84 -9.12 23.99
CA ARG A 152 17.04 -8.52 23.40
C ARG A 152 16.64 -7.59 22.26
N LEU A 153 17.23 -6.40 22.25
CA LEU A 153 16.96 -5.39 21.23
C LEU A 153 18.06 -5.42 20.17
N TYR A 154 17.67 -5.33 18.90
CA TYR A 154 18.55 -5.31 17.76
C TYR A 154 18.30 -4.08 16.89
N LEU A 155 19.35 -3.59 16.26
CA LEU A 155 19.33 -2.51 15.28
C LEU A 155 19.91 -3.02 13.96
N PHE A 156 19.16 -2.81 12.89
CA PHE A 156 19.52 -3.11 11.51
C PHE A 156 19.56 -1.81 10.72
N TRP A 157 20.44 -1.70 9.73
CA TRP A 157 20.52 -0.51 8.88
C TRP A 157 21.31 -0.77 7.60
N GLY A 158 21.15 0.12 6.62
CA GLY A 158 21.91 0.14 5.39
C GLY A 158 21.10 0.80 4.28
N CYS A 159 21.75 1.63 3.47
CA CYS A 159 21.23 2.18 2.22
C CYS A 159 22.44 2.43 1.32
N SER A 160 22.67 1.54 0.35
CA SER A 160 23.86 1.62 -0.48
C SER A 160 23.75 0.81 -1.75
N ASN A 161 24.49 1.24 -2.76
CA ASN A 161 24.74 0.46 -3.97
C ASN A 161 26.05 -0.36 -3.95
N VAL A 162 26.73 -0.39 -2.81
CA VAL A 162 28.01 -1.11 -2.62
C VAL A 162 28.08 -1.80 -1.27
N ASN A 163 27.64 -1.13 -0.20
CA ASN A 163 27.73 -1.65 1.16
C ASN A 163 26.55 -2.59 1.47
N PRO A 164 26.73 -3.54 2.40
CA PRO A 164 25.67 -4.46 2.82
C PRO A 164 24.65 -3.78 3.74
N ILE A 165 23.60 -4.55 4.06
CA ILE A 165 22.81 -4.32 5.28
C ILE A 165 23.61 -4.85 6.48
N TYR A 166 23.59 -4.09 7.57
CA TYR A 166 24.26 -4.40 8.83
C TYR A 166 23.24 -4.72 9.94
N GLY A 167 23.70 -5.41 10.97
CA GLY A 167 22.94 -5.59 12.22
C GLY A 167 23.84 -5.62 13.46
N VAL A 168 23.29 -5.19 14.59
CA VAL A 168 23.94 -5.24 15.90
C VAL A 168 22.90 -5.41 17.01
N GLU A 169 23.28 -6.02 18.12
CA GLU A 169 22.49 -6.00 19.35
C GLU A 169 22.72 -4.71 20.12
N LEU A 170 21.66 -4.18 20.74
CA LEU A 170 21.67 -2.99 21.58
C LEU A 170 21.37 -3.37 23.04
N ASP A 171 22.19 -2.89 23.97
CA ASP A 171 21.89 -2.96 25.40
C ASP A 171 20.99 -1.78 25.80
N TYR A 172 19.67 -1.92 25.61
CA TYR A 172 18.70 -0.87 25.99
C TYR A 172 18.54 -0.70 27.50
N HIS A 173 19.14 -1.57 28.31
CA HIS A 173 19.27 -1.39 29.76
C HIS A 173 20.50 -0.56 30.15
N ASN A 174 21.49 -0.47 29.26
CA ASN A 174 22.70 0.32 29.41
C ASN A 174 22.84 1.36 28.30
N ASN A 175 21.91 2.32 28.29
CA ASN A 175 21.95 3.48 27.40
C ASN A 175 22.12 3.09 25.91
N PHE A 176 21.46 2.03 25.45
CA PHE A 176 21.44 1.58 24.04
C PHE A 176 22.84 1.46 23.42
N ASN A 177 23.84 0.98 24.17
CA ASN A 177 25.19 0.77 23.64
C ASN A 177 25.22 -0.48 22.76
N PHE A 178 26.13 -0.51 21.79
CA PHE A 178 26.29 -1.66 20.91
C PHE A 178 26.90 -2.82 21.69
N MET A 179 26.31 -3.99 21.55
CA MET A 179 26.83 -5.22 22.11
C MET A 179 27.69 -5.92 21.06
N GLY A 180 28.95 -5.49 20.96
CA GLY A 180 29.91 -5.99 19.99
C GLY A 180 30.02 -5.12 18.74
N LYS A 181 30.55 -5.69 17.65
CA LYS A 181 30.71 -4.99 16.38
C LYS A 181 29.51 -5.24 15.46
N PRO A 182 29.14 -4.29 14.60
CA PRO A 182 28.18 -4.52 13.52
C PRO A 182 28.56 -5.75 12.68
N THR A 183 27.56 -6.58 12.40
CA THR A 183 27.68 -7.75 11.52
C THR A 183 27.18 -7.37 10.14
N GLU A 184 27.93 -7.69 9.08
CA GLU A 184 27.44 -7.62 7.70
C GLU A 184 26.49 -8.78 7.43
N LEU A 185 25.27 -8.50 6.96
CA LEU A 185 24.21 -9.50 6.85
C LEU A 185 23.97 -9.95 5.42
N ILE A 186 23.73 -9.00 4.50
CA ILE A 186 23.38 -9.30 3.11
C ILE A 186 24.05 -8.34 2.14
N HIS A 187 24.47 -8.88 1.00
CA HIS A 187 25.00 -8.17 -0.16
C HIS A 187 24.10 -8.47 -1.37
N THR A 188 24.20 -7.65 -2.41
CA THR A 188 23.46 -7.86 -3.66
C THR A 188 24.09 -8.96 -4.51
N ASP A 189 23.26 -9.65 -5.29
CA ASP A 189 23.66 -10.62 -6.31
C ASP A 189 22.77 -10.52 -7.55
N THR A 190 22.93 -9.43 -8.31
CA THR A 190 22.18 -9.20 -9.57
C THR A 190 22.42 -10.24 -10.66
N LYS A 191 23.44 -11.11 -10.52
CA LYS A 191 23.67 -12.23 -11.44
C LYS A 191 22.64 -13.33 -11.24
N ILE A 192 22.19 -13.53 -9.99
CA ILE A 192 21.21 -14.55 -9.62
C ILE A 192 19.83 -13.93 -9.43
N HIS A 193 19.73 -12.76 -8.80
CA HIS A 193 18.48 -12.12 -8.38
C HIS A 193 18.00 -11.08 -9.38
N GLY A 194 17.01 -11.43 -10.21
CA GLY A 194 16.47 -10.53 -11.23
C GLY A 194 15.79 -9.28 -10.66
N TRP A 195 15.16 -9.42 -9.49
CA TRP A 195 14.49 -8.32 -8.80
C TRP A 195 15.46 -7.24 -8.31
N GLU A 196 16.75 -7.56 -8.17
CA GLU A 196 17.79 -6.60 -7.83
C GLU A 196 18.33 -5.85 -9.05
N VAL A 197 17.87 -6.10 -10.27
CA VAL A 197 18.34 -5.33 -11.45
C VAL A 197 17.55 -4.01 -11.53
N PRO A 198 18.19 -2.83 -11.58
CA PRO A 198 17.47 -1.54 -11.63
C PRO A 198 16.63 -1.30 -12.89
N GLY A 199 15.74 -0.30 -12.83
CA GLY A 199 14.81 0.08 -13.90
C GLY A 199 13.38 -0.37 -13.63
N ASP A 200 12.40 0.38 -14.15
CA ASP A 200 10.96 0.08 -14.00
C ASP A 200 10.64 -1.40 -14.33
N PHE A 201 11.34 -1.96 -15.32
CA PHE A 201 11.18 -3.35 -15.79
C PHE A 201 12.44 -4.21 -15.60
N ASN A 202 13.31 -3.85 -14.65
CA ASN A 202 14.55 -4.56 -14.33
C ASN A 202 15.49 -4.72 -15.55
N THR A 203 15.72 -3.63 -16.31
CA THR A 203 16.48 -3.65 -17.58
C THR A 203 17.87 -3.01 -17.50
N LEU A 204 18.18 -2.26 -16.44
CA LEU A 204 19.42 -1.50 -16.30
C LEU A 204 20.56 -2.36 -15.74
N THR A 205 20.94 -3.39 -16.49
CA THR A 205 21.94 -4.42 -16.07
C THR A 205 23.36 -3.90 -15.79
N GLN A 206 23.67 -2.66 -16.19
CA GLN A 206 24.97 -2.02 -15.95
C GLN A 206 24.98 -1.09 -14.74
N GLN A 207 23.84 -0.92 -14.07
CA GLN A 207 23.69 -0.10 -12.87
C GLN A 207 23.64 -1.00 -11.64
N SER A 208 24.46 -0.70 -10.63
CA SER A 208 24.34 -1.35 -9.33
C SER A 208 23.02 -0.95 -8.65
N PRO A 209 22.26 -1.90 -8.09
CA PRO A 209 21.08 -1.58 -7.31
C PRO A 209 21.44 -0.91 -6.00
N TRP A 210 20.54 -0.07 -5.53
CA TRP A 210 20.49 0.32 -4.13
C TRP A 210 19.73 -0.76 -3.36
N ILE A 211 20.36 -1.27 -2.30
CA ILE A 211 19.67 -2.05 -1.28
C ILE A 211 19.58 -1.28 0.01
N GLU A 212 18.41 -1.32 0.62
CA GLU A 212 18.10 -0.48 1.77
C GLU A 212 16.93 -1.01 2.61
N GLY A 213 16.42 -0.21 3.56
CA GLY A 213 15.13 -0.46 4.22
C GLY A 213 15.03 -1.81 4.94
N ALA A 214 16.03 -2.15 5.76
CA ALA A 214 16.03 -3.40 6.50
C ALA A 214 14.79 -3.52 7.40
N TRP A 215 14.14 -4.68 7.49
CA TRP A 215 13.05 -4.92 8.45
C TRP A 215 13.04 -6.38 8.93
N ILE A 216 12.78 -6.62 10.21
CA ILE A 216 12.81 -7.98 10.79
C ILE A 216 11.44 -8.40 11.31
N ASN A 217 11.04 -9.61 10.93
CA ASN A 217 10.00 -10.35 11.63
C ASN A 217 10.53 -11.68 12.15
N LYS A 218 9.93 -12.16 13.24
CA LYS A 218 10.13 -13.51 13.73
C LYS A 218 8.83 -14.30 13.63
N HIS A 219 8.92 -15.52 13.10
CA HIS A 219 7.79 -16.43 12.99
C HIS A 219 8.26 -17.88 13.21
N HIS A 220 7.68 -18.56 14.20
CA HIS A 220 8.02 -19.94 14.59
C HIS A 220 9.53 -20.21 14.76
N GLY A 221 10.26 -19.27 15.36
CA GLY A 221 11.71 -19.40 15.62
C GLY A 221 12.61 -18.98 14.44
N THR A 222 12.03 -18.70 13.28
CA THR A 222 12.77 -18.19 12.11
C THR A 222 12.70 -16.67 12.06
N TYR A 223 13.83 -16.04 11.79
CA TYR A 223 13.98 -14.60 11.55
C TYR A 223 13.94 -14.33 10.05
N TYR A 224 13.15 -13.35 9.64
CA TYR A 224 12.94 -12.94 8.26
C TYR A 224 13.48 -11.52 8.10
N LEU A 225 14.69 -11.40 7.56
CA LEU A 225 15.33 -10.13 7.21
C LEU A 225 14.82 -9.71 5.83
N GLN A 226 13.97 -8.69 5.84
CA GLN A 226 13.49 -7.98 4.66
C GLN A 226 14.48 -6.88 4.29
N TYR A 227 14.62 -6.61 3.00
CA TYR A 227 15.35 -5.47 2.45
C TYR A 227 14.70 -5.04 1.15
N ALA A 228 14.82 -3.76 0.84
CA ALA A 228 14.30 -3.16 -0.35
C ALA A 228 15.34 -3.10 -1.47
N GLY A 229 14.89 -3.16 -2.72
CA GLY A 229 15.68 -2.93 -3.92
C GLY A 229 14.79 -2.89 -5.16
N PRO A 230 15.28 -2.45 -6.34
CA PRO A 230 16.65 -2.05 -6.65
C PRO A 230 16.92 -0.53 -6.62
N GLY A 231 15.89 0.28 -6.32
CA GLY A 231 15.93 1.74 -6.27
C GLY A 231 14.52 2.31 -6.21
N THR A 232 14.29 3.27 -5.31
CA THR A 232 12.95 3.76 -4.96
C THR A 232 12.23 4.50 -6.10
N GLU A 233 12.94 4.92 -7.14
CA GLU A 233 12.40 5.61 -8.31
C GLU A 233 11.74 4.66 -9.33
N PHE A 234 11.96 3.35 -9.20
CA PHE A 234 11.53 2.36 -10.18
C PHE A 234 10.24 1.66 -9.78
N LYS A 235 9.36 1.39 -10.76
CA LYS A 235 8.15 0.56 -10.57
C LYS A 235 8.47 -0.82 -9.98
N SER A 236 9.66 -1.34 -10.29
CA SER A 236 10.17 -2.62 -9.80
C SER A 236 10.60 -2.61 -8.33
N TYR A 237 10.51 -1.47 -7.63
CA TYR A 237 10.91 -1.38 -6.22
C TYR A 237 10.10 -2.33 -5.34
N SER A 238 10.81 -3.17 -4.59
CA SER A 238 10.27 -4.37 -3.97
C SER A 238 11.07 -4.77 -2.74
N ASP A 239 10.44 -5.52 -1.84
CA ASP A 239 11.16 -6.15 -0.74
C ASP A 239 11.39 -7.63 -1.01
N ALA A 240 12.60 -8.08 -0.71
CA ALA A 240 13.01 -9.47 -0.70
C ALA A 240 13.43 -9.89 0.71
N VAL A 241 13.49 -11.20 0.95
CA VAL A 241 13.64 -11.81 2.27
C VAL A 241 14.79 -12.80 2.30
N TYR A 242 15.60 -12.70 3.34
CA TYR A 242 16.49 -13.76 3.80
C TYR A 242 15.98 -14.33 5.14
N VAL A 243 16.23 -15.61 5.38
CA VAL A 243 15.83 -16.32 6.60
C VAL A 243 17.03 -16.81 7.41
N SER A 244 16.90 -16.85 8.73
CA SER A 244 17.89 -17.42 9.66
C SER A 244 17.22 -17.98 10.92
N GLU A 245 17.93 -18.83 11.66
CA GLU A 245 17.58 -19.26 13.02
C GLU A 245 18.10 -18.28 14.10
N ASN A 246 18.87 -17.25 13.71
CA ASN A 246 19.42 -16.25 14.62
C ASN A 246 19.20 -14.83 14.08
N PRO A 247 18.99 -13.82 14.95
CA PRO A 247 18.66 -12.46 14.51
C PRO A 247 19.78 -11.78 13.71
N LEU A 248 21.04 -12.16 13.96
CA LEU A 248 22.21 -11.63 13.25
C LEU A 248 22.82 -12.63 12.24
N GLY A 249 22.04 -13.63 11.82
CA GLY A 249 22.46 -14.61 10.83
C GLY A 249 23.29 -15.78 11.37
N PRO A 250 23.89 -16.60 10.48
CA PRO A 250 23.97 -16.40 9.04
C PRO A 250 22.61 -16.50 8.36
N TYR A 251 22.40 -15.68 7.33
CA TYR A 251 21.16 -15.58 6.56
C TYR A 251 21.25 -16.35 5.24
N THR A 252 20.14 -16.96 4.83
CA THR A 252 19.99 -17.63 3.53
C THR A 252 18.79 -17.08 2.79
N VAL A 253 18.89 -16.90 1.47
CA VAL A 253 17.80 -16.33 0.67
C VAL A 253 16.55 -17.22 0.76
N GLN A 254 15.38 -16.60 1.02
CA GLN A 254 14.11 -17.32 0.88
C GLN A 254 13.89 -17.65 -0.61
N PRO A 255 13.55 -18.89 -0.98
CA PRO A 255 13.35 -19.24 -2.39
C PRO A 255 12.28 -18.40 -3.11
N HIS A 256 11.17 -18.09 -2.44
CA HIS A 256 10.18 -17.14 -2.93
C HIS A 256 10.64 -15.70 -2.69
N ASN A 257 11.10 -15.05 -3.75
CA ASN A 257 11.48 -13.64 -3.74
C ASN A 257 11.27 -12.99 -5.12
N PRO A 258 11.03 -11.67 -5.17
CA PRO A 258 10.71 -10.78 -4.04
C PRO A 258 9.35 -11.15 -3.40
N PHE A 259 9.24 -10.98 -2.07
CA PHE A 259 8.03 -11.36 -1.33
C PHE A 259 6.95 -10.26 -1.40
N ALA A 260 7.36 -9.01 -1.58
CA ALA A 260 6.50 -7.85 -1.82
C ALA A 260 6.88 -7.19 -3.14
N TYR A 261 6.05 -7.40 -4.18
CA TYR A 261 6.34 -6.95 -5.54
C TYR A 261 5.08 -6.55 -6.29
N LYS A 262 5.03 -5.30 -6.76
CA LYS A 262 3.93 -4.73 -7.54
C LYS A 262 4.48 -3.87 -8.68
N PRO A 263 4.89 -4.48 -9.81
CA PRO A 263 5.50 -3.74 -10.93
C PRO A 263 4.50 -2.97 -11.79
N GLU A 264 3.20 -3.28 -11.66
CA GLU A 264 2.13 -2.77 -12.53
C GLU A 264 0.83 -2.50 -11.76
N GLY A 265 -0.15 -1.93 -12.45
CA GLY A 265 -1.40 -1.43 -11.92
C GLY A 265 -1.37 0.09 -11.76
N PHE A 266 -2.43 0.67 -11.19
CA PHE A 266 -2.52 2.11 -10.93
C PHE A 266 -1.36 2.62 -10.08
N THR A 267 -1.00 1.88 -9.02
CA THR A 267 0.22 2.14 -8.25
C THR A 267 1.25 1.06 -8.50
N SER A 268 2.53 1.43 -8.52
CA SER A 268 3.64 0.49 -8.65
C SER A 268 4.70 0.76 -7.58
N GLY A 269 5.45 -0.27 -7.23
CA GLY A 269 6.35 -0.27 -6.08
C GLY A 269 5.67 -0.78 -4.81
N ALA A 270 6.36 -1.68 -4.13
CA ALA A 270 6.00 -2.24 -2.83
C ALA A 270 7.25 -2.52 -1.98
N GLY A 271 8.33 -1.77 -2.22
CA GLY A 271 9.59 -1.89 -1.49
C GLY A 271 9.72 -0.83 -0.40
N HIS A 272 10.65 -1.03 0.52
CA HIS A 272 10.97 -0.22 1.68
C HIS A 272 9.74 0.12 2.52
N GLY A 273 9.58 -0.63 3.62
CA GLY A 273 8.55 -0.36 4.61
C GLY A 273 8.59 -1.38 5.75
N SER A 274 7.42 -1.76 6.26
CA SER A 274 7.32 -2.60 7.45
C SER A 274 6.22 -3.65 7.33
N THR A 275 6.56 -4.87 7.75
CA THR A 275 5.59 -5.96 7.92
C THR A 275 5.20 -6.05 9.39
N PHE A 276 3.92 -5.82 9.70
CA PHE A 276 3.39 -5.72 11.07
C PHE A 276 2.13 -6.56 11.27
N LYS A 277 1.76 -6.79 12.53
CA LYS A 277 0.50 -7.48 12.89
C LYS A 277 -0.59 -6.48 13.22
N ASP A 278 -1.79 -6.72 12.71
CA ASP A 278 -2.99 -6.04 13.19
C ASP A 278 -3.46 -6.59 14.55
N ARG A 279 -4.47 -5.97 15.14
CA ARG A 279 -5.04 -6.36 16.46
C ARG A 279 -5.64 -7.77 16.49
N TYR A 280 -5.85 -8.39 15.33
CA TYR A 280 -6.35 -9.76 15.18
C TYR A 280 -5.24 -10.76 14.80
N GLY A 281 -3.99 -10.29 14.71
CA GLY A 281 -2.83 -11.08 14.36
C GLY A 281 -2.70 -11.34 12.86
N ASN A 282 -3.41 -10.62 11.98
CA ASN A 282 -3.15 -10.66 10.55
C ASN A 282 -1.88 -9.88 10.23
N TYR A 283 -1.07 -10.40 9.31
CA TYR A 283 0.10 -9.70 8.85
C TYR A 283 -0.26 -8.77 7.70
N TRP A 284 0.29 -7.57 7.74
CA TRP A 284 0.20 -6.55 6.71
C TRP A 284 1.60 -6.08 6.40
N HIS A 285 1.90 -5.91 5.12
CA HIS A 285 3.08 -5.22 4.65
C HIS A 285 2.66 -3.84 4.13
N ILE A 286 3.19 -2.78 4.71
CA ILE A 286 3.07 -1.44 4.16
C ILE A 286 4.40 -1.07 3.51
N GLY A 287 4.34 -0.62 2.26
CA GLY A 287 5.54 -0.32 1.46
C GLY A 287 5.39 0.95 0.64
N THR A 288 6.48 1.34 -0.01
CA THR A 288 6.59 2.56 -0.80
C THR A 288 6.24 2.29 -2.27
N SER A 289 5.33 3.10 -2.80
CA SER A 289 4.98 3.17 -4.22
C SER A 289 5.57 4.44 -4.86
N THR A 290 5.93 4.34 -6.13
CA THR A 290 6.62 5.39 -6.88
C THR A 290 5.70 6.12 -7.85
N ILE A 291 5.75 7.45 -7.84
CA ILE A 291 5.26 8.30 -8.93
C ILE A 291 6.47 8.77 -9.75
N SER A 292 7.46 9.36 -9.07
CA SER A 292 8.77 9.72 -9.62
C SER A 292 8.78 10.50 -10.95
N ILE A 293 7.78 11.36 -11.19
CA ILE A 293 7.67 12.16 -12.43
C ILE A 293 8.25 13.56 -12.25
N LYS A 294 7.89 14.25 -11.17
CA LYS A 294 8.43 15.59 -10.90
C LYS A 294 9.82 15.55 -10.29
N HIS A 295 10.06 14.53 -9.49
CA HIS A 295 11.31 14.29 -8.79
C HIS A 295 11.42 12.80 -8.50
N VAL A 296 12.64 12.25 -8.48
CA VAL A 296 12.87 10.81 -8.29
C VAL A 296 12.28 10.23 -7.00
N PHE A 297 12.09 11.05 -5.96
CA PHE A 297 11.50 10.68 -4.66
C PHE A 297 10.01 11.00 -4.50
N GLU A 298 9.30 11.36 -5.56
CA GLU A 298 7.84 11.54 -5.48
C GLU A 298 7.13 10.20 -5.24
N ARG A 299 6.70 9.96 -4.00
CA ARG A 299 6.32 8.62 -3.49
C ARG A 299 5.03 8.62 -2.67
N ARG A 300 4.37 7.46 -2.59
CA ARG A 300 3.13 7.18 -1.85
C ARG A 300 3.25 5.88 -1.06
N LEU A 301 2.25 5.57 -0.23
CA LEU A 301 2.24 4.37 0.58
C LEU A 301 1.16 3.38 0.11
N GLY A 302 1.51 2.10 0.05
CA GLY A 302 0.61 1.00 -0.25
C GLY A 302 0.57 -0.03 0.88
N LEU A 303 -0.63 -0.50 1.24
CA LEU A 303 -0.87 -1.53 2.25
C LEU A 303 -1.29 -2.84 1.60
N TYR A 304 -0.60 -3.94 1.87
CA TYR A 304 -0.80 -5.25 1.27
C TYR A 304 -0.94 -6.33 2.36
N PRO A 305 -1.89 -7.28 2.23
CA PRO A 305 -1.98 -8.40 3.16
C PRO A 305 -0.79 -9.36 2.97
N ALA A 306 -0.23 -9.82 4.08
CA ALA A 306 0.91 -10.72 4.12
C ALA A 306 0.57 -12.02 4.87
N PHE A 307 1.22 -13.11 4.50
CA PHE A 307 0.93 -14.44 5.00
C PHE A 307 2.20 -15.28 5.12
N PHE A 308 2.11 -16.35 5.92
CA PHE A 308 3.09 -17.42 5.95
C PHE A 308 2.40 -18.70 5.48
N ASP A 309 3.01 -19.40 4.51
CA ASP A 309 2.51 -20.71 4.10
C ASP A 309 2.90 -21.81 5.11
N SER A 310 2.48 -23.05 4.84
CA SER A 310 2.78 -24.20 5.72
C SER A 310 4.26 -24.55 5.83
N LEU A 311 5.10 -24.08 4.89
CA LEU A 311 6.55 -24.26 4.89
C LEU A 311 7.27 -23.08 5.57
N GLY A 312 6.52 -22.07 6.01
CA GLY A 312 7.08 -20.84 6.58
C GLY A 312 7.53 -19.85 5.52
N THR A 313 7.14 -19.98 4.26
CA THR A 313 7.41 -18.97 3.24
C THR A 313 6.60 -17.72 3.52
N LEU A 314 7.26 -16.59 3.74
CA LEU A 314 6.62 -15.28 3.84
C LEU A 314 6.29 -14.76 2.43
N TYR A 315 5.05 -14.32 2.21
CA TYR A 315 4.62 -13.72 0.94
C TYR A 315 3.56 -12.64 1.17
N THR A 316 3.43 -11.72 0.21
CA THR A 316 2.33 -10.75 0.15
C THR A 316 1.41 -11.06 -1.02
N VAL A 317 0.17 -10.57 -0.97
CA VAL A 317 -0.73 -10.59 -2.12
C VAL A 317 -0.85 -9.18 -2.70
N THR A 318 -0.22 -8.96 -3.85
CA THR A 318 -0.24 -7.68 -4.59
C THR A 318 -1.17 -7.69 -5.81
N ALA A 319 -1.73 -8.85 -6.17
CA ALA A 319 -2.80 -8.96 -7.15
C ALA A 319 -4.01 -8.13 -6.69
N PHE A 320 -4.49 -7.23 -7.55
CA PHE A 320 -5.50 -6.22 -7.19
C PHE A 320 -5.11 -5.38 -5.95
N GLY A 321 -3.81 -5.22 -5.69
CA GLY A 321 -3.31 -4.49 -4.51
C GLY A 321 -3.61 -2.99 -4.52
N ASP A 322 -4.18 -2.46 -5.59
CA ASP A 322 -4.71 -1.10 -5.73
C ASP A 322 -6.21 -1.09 -6.03
N TYR A 323 -6.93 -2.17 -5.72
CA TYR A 323 -8.38 -2.24 -5.73
C TYR A 323 -8.90 -2.19 -4.28
N PRO A 324 -10.20 -1.94 -4.07
CA PRO A 324 -10.81 -2.01 -2.75
C PRO A 324 -10.54 -3.33 -2.03
N MET A 325 -10.08 -3.25 -0.78
CA MET A 325 -9.91 -4.37 0.13
C MET A 325 -10.61 -4.08 1.46
N ILE A 326 -11.23 -5.10 2.04
CA ILE A 326 -11.89 -5.03 3.34
C ILE A 326 -10.81 -5.06 4.43
N ILE A 327 -10.83 -4.11 5.37
CA ILE A 327 -10.06 -4.24 6.60
C ILE A 327 -10.80 -5.20 7.55
N PRO A 328 -10.25 -6.40 7.82
CA PRO A 328 -10.96 -7.43 8.55
C PRO A 328 -11.07 -7.07 10.04
N GLN A 329 -12.21 -7.41 10.62
CA GLN A 329 -12.45 -7.33 12.06
C GLN A 329 -12.27 -8.70 12.76
N LYS A 330 -11.46 -9.57 12.14
CA LYS A 330 -11.19 -10.95 12.56
C LYS A 330 -9.85 -11.42 12.00
N LYS A 331 -9.33 -12.53 12.52
CA LYS A 331 -8.24 -13.27 11.89
C LYS A 331 -8.72 -13.80 10.53
N ILE A 332 -7.92 -13.63 9.49
CA ILE A 332 -8.15 -14.15 8.14
C ILE A 332 -7.14 -15.24 7.81
N SER A 333 -7.54 -16.11 6.88
CA SER A 333 -6.76 -17.23 6.36
C SER A 333 -6.28 -17.03 4.92
N GLY A 334 -6.85 -16.06 4.19
CA GLY A 334 -6.46 -15.76 2.82
C GLY A 334 -7.09 -14.48 2.28
N PHE A 335 -6.59 -14.03 1.13
CA PHE A 335 -7.02 -12.78 0.48
C PHE A 335 -8.49 -12.79 0.04
N ASN A 336 -9.03 -13.96 -0.32
CA ASN A 336 -10.44 -14.12 -0.69
C ASN A 336 -11.42 -13.72 0.42
N GLU A 337 -11.00 -13.70 1.69
CA GLU A 337 -11.84 -13.22 2.79
C GLU A 337 -11.94 -11.69 2.87
N ILE A 338 -11.03 -10.97 2.20
CA ILE A 338 -10.94 -9.51 2.23
C ILE A 338 -11.08 -8.86 0.85
N PHE A 339 -11.13 -9.64 -0.22
CA PHE A 339 -11.44 -9.13 -1.55
C PHE A 339 -12.97 -8.99 -1.72
N PRO A 340 -13.53 -7.79 -1.85
CA PRO A 340 -14.98 -7.59 -1.96
C PRO A 340 -15.54 -8.00 -3.33
N GLY A 341 -14.67 -8.31 -4.31
CA GLY A 341 -15.06 -8.62 -5.69
C GLY A 341 -15.60 -7.38 -6.43
N TRP A 342 -15.14 -6.19 -6.04
CA TRP A 342 -15.45 -4.94 -6.74
C TRP A 342 -14.37 -4.69 -7.78
N MET A 343 -14.78 -4.69 -9.05
CA MET A 343 -13.90 -4.53 -10.20
C MET A 343 -13.85 -3.07 -10.63
N LEU A 344 -12.79 -2.69 -11.33
CA LEU A 344 -12.65 -1.36 -11.90
C LEU A 344 -13.58 -1.21 -13.12
N LEU A 345 -14.46 -0.21 -13.05
CA LEU A 345 -15.45 0.10 -14.08
C LEU A 345 -14.97 1.19 -15.04
N SER A 346 -13.96 1.97 -14.63
CA SER A 346 -13.52 3.19 -15.31
C SER A 346 -12.37 3.01 -16.30
N TYR A 347 -11.75 1.82 -16.36
CA TYR A 347 -10.59 1.58 -17.24
C TYR A 347 -10.90 1.89 -18.71
N ASN A 348 -10.08 2.74 -19.31
CA ASN A 348 -10.15 3.18 -20.70
C ASN A 348 -11.55 3.70 -21.13
N LYS A 349 -12.36 4.16 -20.17
CA LYS A 349 -13.68 4.72 -20.44
C LYS A 349 -13.56 6.18 -20.84
N LYS A 350 -14.57 6.69 -21.55
CA LYS A 350 -14.54 8.05 -22.09
C LYS A 350 -14.77 9.07 -20.99
N VAL A 351 -14.01 10.17 -21.02
CA VAL A 351 -14.19 11.30 -20.12
C VAL A 351 -14.34 12.59 -20.93
N GLU A 352 -15.41 13.33 -20.66
CA GLU A 352 -15.62 14.69 -21.13
C GLU A 352 -15.18 15.67 -20.05
N VAL A 353 -14.47 16.74 -20.42
CA VAL A 353 -13.90 17.69 -19.46
C VAL A 353 -14.26 19.12 -19.85
N SER A 354 -14.33 20.00 -18.84
CA SER A 354 -14.53 21.44 -19.06
C SER A 354 -13.43 22.07 -19.91
N SER A 355 -12.19 21.65 -19.69
CA SER A 355 -11.01 22.10 -20.40
C SER A 355 -9.87 21.08 -20.22
N ALA A 356 -8.85 21.16 -21.06
CA ALA A 356 -7.64 20.35 -20.90
C ALA A 356 -6.41 21.15 -21.35
N ILE A 357 -5.28 20.88 -20.70
CA ILE A 357 -3.97 21.20 -21.26
C ILE A 357 -3.63 20.13 -22.31
N ASP A 358 -3.21 20.53 -23.51
CA ASP A 358 -3.02 19.64 -24.66
C ASP A 358 -2.15 18.40 -24.36
N THR A 359 -1.11 18.55 -23.54
CA THR A 359 -0.19 17.45 -23.18
C THR A 359 -0.69 16.58 -22.01
N LEU A 360 -1.84 16.92 -21.42
CA LEU A 360 -2.43 16.27 -20.24
C LEU A 360 -3.93 15.99 -20.49
N PRO A 361 -4.25 15.14 -21.50
CA PRO A 361 -5.62 14.87 -21.93
C PRO A 361 -6.45 14.10 -20.89
N ALA A 362 -7.77 14.17 -21.04
CA ALA A 362 -8.73 13.54 -20.12
C ALA A 362 -8.57 12.02 -19.96
N LEU A 363 -8.05 11.33 -20.98
CA LEU A 363 -7.86 9.87 -20.97
C LEU A 363 -6.91 9.41 -19.84
N PHE A 364 -5.97 10.26 -19.42
CA PHE A 364 -5.04 9.97 -18.32
C PHE A 364 -5.73 9.86 -16.94
N MET A 365 -7.04 10.13 -16.82
CA MET A 365 -7.78 9.80 -15.60
C MET A 365 -8.18 8.33 -15.51
N THR A 366 -8.07 7.58 -16.60
CA THR A 366 -8.69 6.26 -16.77
C THR A 366 -7.75 5.22 -17.39
N ASP A 367 -6.46 5.54 -17.54
CA ASP A 367 -5.44 4.65 -18.11
C ASP A 367 -4.80 3.71 -17.08
N GLU A 368 -5.15 3.88 -15.79
CA GLU A 368 -4.59 3.13 -14.66
C GLU A 368 -3.07 3.27 -14.53
N ASP A 369 -2.53 4.48 -14.71
CA ASP A 369 -1.15 4.83 -14.31
C ASP A 369 -1.12 6.12 -13.49
N ILE A 370 -0.77 6.04 -12.20
CA ILE A 370 -0.67 7.22 -11.32
C ILE A 370 0.37 8.26 -11.81
N ARG A 371 1.28 7.87 -12.70
CA ARG A 371 2.33 8.72 -13.27
C ARG A 371 1.84 9.60 -14.42
N THR A 372 0.67 9.33 -14.98
CA THR A 372 -0.01 10.22 -15.93
C THR A 372 -1.14 10.96 -15.21
N TYR A 373 -1.57 12.11 -15.75
CA TYR A 373 -2.72 12.83 -15.21
C TYR A 373 -3.32 13.80 -16.21
N TRP A 374 -4.63 13.99 -16.13
CA TRP A 374 -5.31 15.10 -16.79
C TRP A 374 -5.13 16.37 -15.97
N ALA A 375 -5.05 17.52 -16.64
CA ALA A 375 -5.17 18.82 -16.00
C ALA A 375 -6.09 19.75 -16.80
N ALA A 376 -7.04 20.38 -16.11
CA ALA A 376 -7.82 21.49 -16.63
C ALA A 376 -6.92 22.69 -16.96
N ALA A 377 -7.44 23.63 -17.75
CA ALA A 377 -6.74 24.89 -18.06
C ALA A 377 -6.50 25.76 -16.82
N SER A 378 -7.32 25.61 -15.77
CA SER A 378 -7.21 26.34 -14.51
C SER A 378 -7.57 25.49 -13.28
N GLY A 379 -7.40 26.06 -12.08
CA GLY A 379 -7.91 25.52 -10.82
C GLY A 379 -9.22 26.17 -10.35
N ASN A 380 -9.90 26.91 -11.23
CA ASN A 380 -11.09 27.66 -10.87
C ASN A 380 -12.29 26.74 -10.59
N ALA A 381 -13.23 27.24 -9.80
CA ALA A 381 -14.49 26.55 -9.57
C ALA A 381 -15.23 26.27 -10.89
N ASN A 382 -15.97 25.17 -10.94
CA ASN A 382 -16.74 24.65 -12.07
C ASN A 382 -15.92 24.02 -13.21
N GLU A 383 -14.60 23.90 -13.09
CA GLU A 383 -13.87 22.90 -13.91
C GLU A 383 -14.41 21.49 -13.55
N PHE A 384 -14.63 20.63 -14.53
CA PHE A 384 -15.27 19.34 -14.30
C PHE A 384 -14.71 18.24 -15.20
N ALA A 385 -14.95 16.99 -14.78
CA ALA A 385 -14.77 15.79 -15.58
C ALA A 385 -16.01 14.90 -15.44
N THR A 386 -16.56 14.47 -16.57
CA THR A 386 -17.71 13.56 -16.69
C THR A 386 -17.27 12.26 -17.34
N LEU A 387 -17.23 11.19 -16.57
CA LEU A 387 -16.90 9.83 -17.00
C LEU A 387 -18.16 9.11 -17.50
N ASP A 388 -18.13 8.49 -18.69
CA ASP A 388 -19.16 7.58 -19.19
C ASP A 388 -18.69 6.12 -19.09
N LEU A 389 -19.28 5.35 -18.18
CA LEU A 389 -19.02 3.91 -18.00
C LEU A 389 -19.46 3.07 -19.22
N GLY A 390 -20.22 3.65 -20.15
CA GLY A 390 -20.72 3.04 -21.38
C GLY A 390 -22.09 2.35 -21.21
N SER A 391 -22.42 1.93 -19.99
CA SER A 391 -23.73 1.38 -19.63
C SER A 391 -24.02 1.67 -18.16
N VAL A 392 -25.27 1.49 -17.72
CA VAL A 392 -25.59 1.55 -16.29
C VAL A 392 -24.96 0.35 -15.60
N MET A 393 -24.17 0.58 -14.55
CA MET A 393 -23.48 -0.42 -13.74
C MET A 393 -23.74 -0.18 -12.26
N GLU A 394 -23.46 -1.17 -11.40
CA GLU A 394 -23.52 -0.99 -9.95
C GLU A 394 -22.21 -0.40 -9.44
N VAL A 395 -22.24 0.84 -8.96
CA VAL A 395 -21.08 1.52 -8.35
C VAL A 395 -21.12 1.32 -6.84
N TYR A 396 -20.00 0.89 -6.27
CA TYR A 396 -19.82 0.63 -4.83
C TYR A 396 -18.85 1.61 -4.18
N ALA A 397 -17.83 2.06 -4.92
CA ALA A 397 -16.85 3.02 -4.42
C ALA A 397 -16.26 3.86 -5.54
N VAL A 398 -15.73 5.03 -5.19
CA VAL A 398 -14.99 5.92 -6.09
C VAL A 398 -13.71 6.37 -5.40
N GLN A 399 -12.57 6.32 -6.10
CA GLN A 399 -11.32 6.92 -5.67
C GLN A 399 -10.96 8.06 -6.62
N LEU A 400 -10.79 9.26 -6.06
CA LEU A 400 -10.24 10.40 -6.78
C LEU A 400 -8.79 10.59 -6.37
N ASN A 401 -7.89 10.39 -7.32
CA ASN A 401 -6.46 10.61 -7.15
C ASN A 401 -6.11 11.94 -7.81
N PHE A 402 -5.86 12.97 -7.01
CA PHE A 402 -5.48 14.29 -7.48
C PHE A 402 -4.00 14.32 -7.83
N ALA A 403 -3.67 15.14 -8.83
CA ALA A 403 -2.29 15.41 -9.23
C ALA A 403 -1.97 16.88 -9.02
N GLU A 404 -0.72 17.16 -8.65
CA GLU A 404 -0.21 18.50 -8.46
C GLU A 404 0.19 19.07 -9.82
N HIS A 405 -0.47 20.11 -10.32
CA HIS A 405 -0.05 20.77 -11.57
C HIS A 405 0.09 22.28 -11.37
N ARG A 406 1.26 22.83 -11.73
CA ARG A 406 1.60 24.27 -11.60
C ARG A 406 1.32 24.86 -10.21
N THR A 407 1.43 24.03 -9.17
CA THR A 407 1.48 24.47 -7.78
C THR A 407 2.87 25.01 -7.45
N THR A 408 2.94 25.91 -6.48
CA THR A 408 4.18 26.44 -5.88
C THR A 408 4.17 26.27 -4.36
N ILE A 409 3.35 25.35 -3.85
CA ILE A 409 3.18 25.11 -2.42
C ILE A 409 4.34 24.25 -1.92
N LEU A 410 4.91 24.65 -0.79
CA LEU A 410 5.95 23.90 -0.09
C LEU A 410 5.55 23.70 1.38
N GLY A 411 5.94 22.56 1.93
CA GLY A 411 5.68 22.21 3.33
C GLY A 411 4.20 22.03 3.67
N ARG A 412 3.89 21.92 4.96
CA ARG A 412 2.51 21.99 5.45
C ARG A 412 2.07 23.45 5.55
N GLN A 413 0.87 23.73 5.08
CA GLN A 413 0.23 25.04 5.22
C GLN A 413 -1.21 24.84 5.67
N LYS A 414 -1.80 25.86 6.29
CA LYS A 414 -3.23 25.84 6.60
C LYS A 414 -4.02 25.97 5.30
N ASN A 415 -5.21 25.38 5.27
CA ASN A 415 -6.18 25.53 4.19
C ASN A 415 -5.79 24.88 2.84
N LEU A 416 -4.99 23.82 2.87
CA LEU A 416 -4.71 23.00 1.69
C LEU A 416 -5.83 21.95 1.55
N PHE A 417 -6.81 22.22 0.68
CA PHE A 417 -7.97 21.34 0.50
C PHE A 417 -8.28 21.13 -0.97
N HIS A 418 -8.58 19.89 -1.33
CA HIS A 418 -9.39 19.60 -2.51
C HIS A 418 -10.87 19.64 -2.09
N ARG A 419 -11.65 20.51 -2.71
CA ARG A 419 -13.10 20.63 -2.49
C ARG A 419 -13.81 20.43 -3.82
N TYR A 420 -14.81 19.58 -3.83
CA TYR A 420 -15.50 19.17 -5.05
C TYR A 420 -16.89 18.62 -4.74
N MET A 421 -17.69 18.44 -5.77
CA MET A 421 -18.92 17.65 -5.72
C MET A 421 -18.79 16.44 -6.65
N LEU A 422 -19.28 15.29 -6.23
CA LEU A 422 -19.35 14.08 -7.04
C LEU A 422 -20.83 13.71 -7.25
N GLU A 423 -21.23 13.61 -8.51
CA GLU A 423 -22.60 13.32 -8.90
C GLU A 423 -22.65 12.10 -9.83
N CYS A 424 -23.79 11.44 -9.87
CA CYS A 424 -24.08 10.30 -10.72
C CYS A 424 -25.34 10.52 -11.54
N SER A 425 -25.38 9.98 -12.75
CA SER A 425 -26.56 9.91 -13.60
C SER A 425 -26.64 8.60 -14.36
N SER A 426 -27.86 8.12 -14.63
CA SER A 426 -28.11 7.00 -15.56
C SER A 426 -28.29 7.47 -17.00
N ASP A 427 -28.66 8.74 -17.22
CA ASP A 427 -29.08 9.28 -18.52
C ASP A 427 -28.25 10.49 -18.99
N GLY A 428 -27.39 11.04 -18.13
CA GLY A 428 -26.53 12.19 -18.41
C GLY A 428 -27.20 13.55 -18.24
N SER A 429 -28.49 13.57 -17.86
CA SER A 429 -29.31 14.78 -17.72
C SER A 429 -29.85 15.00 -16.31
N HIS A 430 -30.22 13.94 -15.60
CA HIS A 430 -30.66 13.98 -14.22
C HIS A 430 -29.54 13.50 -13.30
N TRP A 431 -29.06 14.39 -12.43
CA TRP A 431 -27.91 14.14 -11.58
C TRP A 431 -28.34 13.97 -10.13
N THR A 432 -27.79 12.93 -9.49
CA THR A 432 -27.94 12.67 -8.06
C THR A 432 -26.58 12.84 -7.40
N LEU A 433 -26.54 13.62 -6.32
CA LEU A 433 -25.34 13.84 -5.54
C LEU A 433 -24.91 12.55 -4.84
N LEU A 434 -23.69 12.09 -5.11
CA LEU A 434 -23.07 10.95 -4.42
C LEU A 434 -22.26 11.39 -3.20
N ALA A 435 -21.47 12.45 -3.35
CA ALA A 435 -20.67 13.01 -2.27
C ALA A 435 -20.54 14.53 -2.42
N ASP A 436 -20.77 15.23 -1.31
CA ASP A 436 -20.49 16.67 -1.19
C ASP A 436 -19.21 16.87 -0.38
N LYS A 437 -18.15 17.31 -1.04
CA LYS A 437 -16.86 17.67 -0.44
C LYS A 437 -16.58 19.16 -0.61
N SER A 438 -17.60 19.99 -0.86
CA SER A 438 -17.46 21.44 -1.01
C SER A 438 -16.91 22.12 0.24
N GLU A 439 -17.20 21.55 1.41
CA GLU A 439 -16.67 22.00 2.71
C GLU A 439 -15.59 21.07 3.27
N ASN A 440 -14.90 20.29 2.43
CA ASN A 440 -13.78 19.47 2.86
C ASN A 440 -12.69 20.32 3.56
N THR A 441 -12.14 19.76 4.63
CA THR A 441 -11.10 20.38 5.47
C THR A 441 -9.88 19.47 5.66
N THR A 442 -9.79 18.38 4.92
CA THR A 442 -8.63 17.49 4.94
C THR A 442 -7.74 17.73 3.71
N ASP A 443 -6.44 17.49 3.89
CA ASP A 443 -5.40 17.68 2.86
C ASP A 443 -5.04 16.36 2.16
N ASN A 444 -6.05 15.53 1.91
CA ASN A 444 -5.90 14.22 1.30
C ASN A 444 -5.91 14.33 -0.24
N SER A 445 -4.97 13.66 -0.91
CA SER A 445 -4.84 13.67 -2.38
C SER A 445 -5.32 12.39 -3.06
N HIS A 446 -5.62 11.33 -2.31
CA HIS A 446 -6.07 10.02 -2.80
C HIS A 446 -7.39 9.63 -2.13
N ASP A 447 -8.42 10.46 -2.35
CA ASP A 447 -9.69 10.37 -1.64
C ASP A 447 -10.48 9.13 -2.08
N TYR A 448 -10.43 8.08 -1.26
CA TYR A 448 -11.21 6.85 -1.43
C TYR A 448 -12.53 6.96 -0.69
N MET A 449 -13.63 6.80 -1.42
CA MET A 449 -14.99 6.89 -0.90
C MET A 449 -15.73 5.59 -1.20
N GLU A 450 -15.99 4.83 -0.14
CA GLU A 450 -16.98 3.75 -0.16
C GLU A 450 -18.39 4.35 -0.04
N LEU A 451 -19.31 3.94 -0.91
CA LEU A 451 -20.70 4.41 -0.87
C LEU A 451 -21.48 3.65 0.20
N ASN A 452 -22.38 4.34 0.91
CA ASN A 452 -23.25 3.73 1.92
C ASN A 452 -24.12 2.61 1.33
N GLU A 453 -24.55 2.78 0.08
CA GLU A 453 -25.29 1.79 -0.69
C GLU A 453 -24.77 1.79 -2.14
N LYS A 454 -24.87 0.65 -2.81
CA LYS A 454 -24.54 0.59 -4.24
C LYS A 454 -25.51 1.46 -5.05
N VAL A 455 -24.97 2.17 -6.04
CA VAL A 455 -25.77 3.07 -6.90
C VAL A 455 -25.71 2.60 -8.35
N ALA A 456 -26.88 2.50 -8.99
CA ALA A 456 -26.96 2.26 -10.43
C ALA A 456 -26.56 3.54 -11.18
N CYS A 457 -25.42 3.50 -11.87
CA CYS A 457 -24.82 4.67 -12.49
C CYS A 457 -24.28 4.38 -13.88
N ARG A 458 -24.39 5.33 -14.81
CA ARG A 458 -23.65 5.30 -16.09
C ARG A 458 -22.64 6.43 -16.17
N PHE A 459 -23.05 7.63 -15.80
CA PHE A 459 -22.22 8.83 -15.86
C PHE A 459 -21.84 9.27 -14.45
N LEU A 460 -20.57 9.51 -14.21
CA LEU A 460 -20.09 10.13 -12.97
C LEU A 460 -19.46 11.47 -13.30
N LYS A 461 -19.80 12.51 -12.53
CA LYS A 461 -19.26 13.85 -12.73
C LYS A 461 -18.61 14.35 -11.45
N VAL A 462 -17.35 14.73 -11.55
CA VAL A 462 -16.65 15.50 -10.52
C VAL A 462 -16.60 16.97 -10.93
N THR A 463 -17.05 17.86 -10.06
CA THR A 463 -17.02 19.31 -10.27
C THR A 463 -16.12 19.96 -9.22
N ASN A 464 -15.07 20.66 -9.66
CA ASN A 464 -14.15 21.38 -8.80
C ASN A 464 -14.85 22.57 -8.12
N VAL A 465 -14.63 22.71 -6.81
CA VAL A 465 -14.98 23.90 -6.03
C VAL A 465 -13.70 24.68 -5.71
N GLN A 466 -12.67 23.98 -5.25
CA GLN A 466 -11.37 24.56 -4.90
C GLN A 466 -10.27 23.49 -4.96
N VAL A 467 -9.10 23.89 -5.44
CA VAL A 467 -7.84 23.14 -5.32
C VAL A 467 -6.93 23.79 -4.27
N PRO A 468 -6.00 23.06 -3.64
CA PRO A 468 -5.04 23.65 -2.71
C PRO A 468 -4.16 24.71 -3.42
N GLY A 469 -3.85 24.51 -4.70
CA GLY A 469 -3.15 25.47 -5.55
C GLY A 469 -2.96 24.92 -6.96
N GLY A 470 -2.58 25.79 -7.91
CA GLY A 470 -2.34 25.41 -9.30
C GLY A 470 -3.62 25.10 -10.07
N ASN A 471 -3.61 24.01 -10.84
CA ASN A 471 -4.72 23.59 -11.70
C ASN A 471 -5.53 22.45 -11.07
N PHE A 472 -6.77 22.29 -11.52
CA PHE A 472 -7.55 21.09 -11.21
C PHE A 472 -7.04 19.93 -12.07
N ALA A 473 -6.47 18.92 -11.40
CA ALA A 473 -5.81 17.82 -12.05
C ALA A 473 -6.04 16.50 -11.31
N ILE A 474 -6.24 15.43 -12.07
CA ILE A 474 -6.62 14.10 -11.59
C ILE A 474 -5.76 13.07 -12.34
N SER A 475 -5.02 12.25 -11.60
CA SER A 475 -4.28 11.08 -12.11
C SER A 475 -5.13 9.82 -12.15
N GLY A 476 -6.23 9.77 -11.41
CA GLY A 476 -7.15 8.63 -11.47
C GLY A 476 -8.56 8.99 -11.04
N PHE A 477 -9.53 8.84 -11.94
CA PHE A 477 -10.97 8.85 -11.64
C PHE A 477 -11.47 7.40 -11.62
N ARG A 478 -11.15 6.71 -10.52
CA ARG A 478 -11.30 5.25 -10.42
C ARG A 478 -12.66 4.92 -9.83
N VAL A 479 -13.46 4.14 -10.56
CA VAL A 479 -14.81 3.75 -10.15
C VAL A 479 -14.85 2.25 -9.97
N PHE A 480 -15.26 1.79 -8.80
CA PHE A 480 -15.27 0.38 -8.45
C PHE A 480 -16.68 -0.14 -8.26
N GLY A 481 -16.93 -1.35 -8.75
CA GLY A 481 -18.21 -2.01 -8.56
C GLY A 481 -18.39 -3.24 -9.42
N LYS A 482 -19.58 -3.41 -10.00
CA LYS A 482 -19.93 -4.56 -10.84
C LYS A 482 -20.67 -4.12 -12.09
N GLY A 483 -20.19 -4.57 -13.24
CA GLY A 483 -20.93 -4.50 -14.49
C GLY A 483 -22.13 -5.46 -14.52
N ASN A 484 -22.91 -5.39 -15.60
CA ASN A 484 -24.12 -6.20 -15.82
C ASN A 484 -23.90 -7.38 -16.79
N GLY A 485 -22.66 -7.64 -17.18
CA GLY A 485 -22.27 -8.68 -18.11
C GLY A 485 -21.85 -9.98 -17.44
N THR A 486 -20.97 -10.71 -18.11
CA THR A 486 -20.39 -11.97 -17.61
C THR A 486 -18.89 -11.79 -17.38
N ALA A 487 -18.37 -12.53 -16.40
CA ALA A 487 -16.93 -12.66 -16.19
C ALA A 487 -16.24 -13.15 -17.48
N PRO A 488 -14.95 -12.85 -17.69
CA PRO A 488 -14.28 -13.16 -18.94
C PRO A 488 -14.08 -14.67 -19.13
N GLU A 489 -13.68 -15.07 -20.33
CA GLU A 489 -13.30 -16.47 -20.57
C GLU A 489 -11.92 -16.78 -19.96
N ALA A 490 -11.77 -18.01 -19.43
CA ALA A 490 -10.51 -18.51 -18.92
C ALA A 490 -9.48 -18.66 -20.04
N VAL A 491 -8.24 -18.25 -19.79
CA VAL A 491 -7.12 -18.45 -20.71
C VAL A 491 -6.80 -19.94 -20.82
N GLN A 492 -6.92 -20.50 -22.03
CA GLN A 492 -6.72 -21.93 -22.31
C GLN A 492 -5.29 -22.28 -22.73
N HIS A 493 -4.59 -21.33 -23.34
CA HIS A 493 -3.26 -21.54 -23.91
C HIS A 493 -2.31 -20.46 -23.43
N VAL A 494 -1.26 -20.90 -22.73
CA VAL A 494 -0.17 -20.07 -22.23
C VAL A 494 1.14 -20.70 -22.68
N GLU A 495 2.02 -19.90 -23.26
CA GLU A 495 3.39 -20.28 -23.56
C GLU A 495 4.32 -19.47 -22.65
N ALA A 496 5.28 -20.14 -22.03
CA ALA A 496 6.30 -19.50 -21.19
C ALA A 496 7.69 -19.93 -21.67
N THR A 497 8.47 -18.98 -22.17
CA THR A 497 9.80 -19.22 -22.73
C THR A 497 10.85 -18.55 -21.85
N ARG A 498 11.67 -19.35 -21.15
CA ARG A 498 12.83 -18.84 -20.41
C ARG A 498 13.91 -18.41 -21.38
N ASN A 499 14.54 -17.25 -21.13
CA ASN A 499 15.68 -16.83 -21.94
C ASN A 499 16.92 -17.68 -21.58
N PRO A 500 17.54 -18.38 -22.55
CA PRO A 500 18.70 -19.23 -22.27
C PRO A 500 19.98 -18.45 -21.93
N GLU A 501 20.11 -17.21 -22.39
CA GLU A 501 21.27 -16.34 -22.13
C GLU A 501 21.13 -15.54 -20.84
N ASP A 502 19.88 -15.28 -20.42
CA ASP A 502 19.58 -14.66 -19.13
C ASP A 502 18.41 -15.36 -18.45
N LYS A 503 18.74 -16.35 -17.63
CA LYS A 503 17.77 -17.11 -16.85
C LYS A 503 17.01 -16.27 -15.82
N LYS A 504 17.23 -14.97 -15.64
CA LYS A 504 16.34 -14.13 -14.81
C LYS A 504 15.09 -13.67 -15.56
N GLN A 505 15.00 -13.99 -16.86
CA GLN A 505 13.96 -13.51 -17.76
C GLN A 505 13.10 -14.65 -18.32
N VAL A 506 11.79 -14.44 -18.35
CA VAL A 506 10.81 -15.28 -19.05
C VAL A 506 9.91 -14.39 -19.88
N THR A 507 9.58 -14.82 -21.09
CA THR A 507 8.53 -14.20 -21.90
C THR A 507 7.33 -15.13 -21.92
N LEU A 508 6.17 -14.59 -21.56
CA LEU A 508 4.89 -15.27 -21.67
C LEU A 508 4.10 -14.72 -22.86
N HIS A 509 3.37 -15.62 -23.51
CA HIS A 509 2.37 -15.31 -24.53
C HIS A 509 1.09 -16.10 -24.25
N TRP A 510 -0.07 -15.49 -24.51
CA TRP A 510 -1.36 -16.17 -24.38
C TRP A 510 -2.35 -15.67 -25.42
N GLU A 511 -3.45 -16.39 -25.57
CA GLU A 511 -4.53 -15.97 -26.46
C GLU A 511 -5.43 -14.92 -25.79
N LYS A 512 -5.81 -13.89 -26.56
CA LYS A 512 -6.72 -12.85 -26.08
C LYS A 512 -8.10 -13.46 -25.82
N SER A 513 -8.58 -13.37 -24.58
CA SER A 513 -9.97 -13.59 -24.23
C SER A 513 -10.82 -12.45 -24.79
N GLY A 514 -11.90 -12.77 -25.50
CA GLY A 514 -12.72 -11.79 -26.23
C GLY A 514 -13.45 -10.78 -25.34
N THR A 515 -13.55 -11.06 -24.04
CA THR A 515 -14.28 -10.25 -23.05
C THR A 515 -13.41 -9.82 -21.87
N ALA A 516 -12.11 -10.13 -21.88
CA ALA A 516 -11.19 -9.71 -20.83
C ALA A 516 -10.75 -8.26 -21.04
N THR A 517 -10.73 -7.52 -19.94
CA THR A 517 -10.13 -6.17 -19.85
C THR A 517 -8.66 -6.26 -19.51
N GLY A 518 -8.28 -7.27 -18.72
CA GLY A 518 -6.89 -7.54 -18.36
C GLY A 518 -6.68 -8.94 -17.79
N TYR A 519 -5.46 -9.16 -17.36
CA TYR A 519 -4.92 -10.42 -16.90
C TYR A 519 -4.00 -10.21 -15.70
N ASN A 520 -4.09 -11.10 -14.73
CA ASN A 520 -3.11 -11.24 -13.65
C ASN A 520 -2.30 -12.51 -13.93
N ILE A 521 -0.99 -12.34 -14.16
CA ILE A 521 -0.06 -13.46 -14.28
C ILE A 521 0.40 -13.81 -12.88
N HIS A 522 -0.07 -14.93 -12.35
CA HIS A 522 0.36 -15.48 -11.08
C HIS A 522 1.51 -16.45 -11.29
N TYR A 523 2.59 -16.29 -10.51
CA TYR A 523 3.78 -17.12 -10.69
C TYR A 523 4.53 -17.38 -9.38
N GLY A 524 5.37 -18.41 -9.41
CA GLY A 524 6.20 -18.79 -8.27
C GLY A 524 6.99 -20.07 -8.54
N ILE A 525 7.58 -20.61 -7.48
CA ILE A 525 8.60 -21.68 -7.58
C ILE A 525 8.01 -23.09 -7.55
N ALA A 526 6.70 -23.21 -7.30
CA ALA A 526 5.95 -24.46 -7.31
C ALA A 526 4.52 -24.21 -7.80
N LYS A 527 3.84 -25.27 -8.28
CA LYS A 527 2.49 -25.19 -8.87
C LYS A 527 1.42 -24.66 -7.91
N ASP A 528 1.63 -24.85 -6.63
CA ASP A 528 0.75 -24.48 -5.51
C ASP A 528 1.27 -23.26 -4.72
N GLN A 529 2.38 -22.64 -5.14
CA GLN A 529 3.00 -21.48 -4.49
C GLN A 529 3.14 -20.30 -5.49
N LEU A 530 2.03 -19.94 -6.15
CA LEU A 530 1.99 -18.88 -7.17
C LEU A 530 1.69 -17.50 -6.56
N TYR A 531 2.53 -17.05 -5.64
CA TYR A 531 2.24 -15.87 -4.82
C TYR A 531 2.59 -14.53 -5.50
N GLN A 532 3.47 -14.52 -6.51
CA GLN A 532 3.80 -13.29 -7.23
C GLN A 532 2.74 -12.95 -8.28
N ASN A 533 2.61 -11.66 -8.57
CA ASN A 533 1.68 -11.15 -9.57
C ASN A 533 2.37 -10.18 -10.54
N TYR A 534 1.95 -10.24 -11.81
CA TYR A 534 2.23 -9.22 -12.81
C TYR A 534 0.91 -8.91 -13.53
N GLN A 535 0.39 -7.68 -13.41
CA GLN A 535 -0.87 -7.29 -14.05
C GLN A 535 -0.61 -6.76 -15.46
N VAL A 536 -1.44 -7.18 -16.41
CA VAL A 536 -1.37 -6.75 -17.82
C VAL A 536 -2.78 -6.43 -18.29
N TYR A 537 -3.01 -5.26 -18.88
CA TYR A 537 -4.33 -4.91 -19.43
C TYR A 537 -4.53 -5.46 -20.85
N GLU A 538 -4.46 -4.60 -21.87
CA GLU A 538 -4.91 -4.96 -23.23
C GLU A 538 -4.00 -5.95 -23.98
N ASP A 539 -2.75 -6.07 -23.52
CA ASP A 539 -1.70 -6.91 -24.11
C ASP A 539 -1.89 -8.41 -23.83
N THR A 540 -1.20 -9.22 -24.62
CA THR A 540 -1.23 -10.69 -24.55
C THR A 540 0.17 -11.32 -24.49
N ALA A 541 1.16 -10.50 -24.16
CA ALA A 541 2.51 -10.93 -23.94
C ALA A 541 3.14 -10.09 -22.82
N VAL A 542 4.03 -10.69 -22.04
CA VAL A 542 4.81 -9.98 -21.03
C VAL A 542 6.18 -10.61 -20.89
N THR A 543 7.21 -9.79 -20.64
CA THR A 543 8.53 -10.30 -20.25
C THR A 543 8.81 -9.93 -18.80
N ILE A 544 8.83 -10.94 -17.93
CA ILE A 544 9.15 -10.79 -16.51
C ILE A 544 10.65 -11.01 -16.34
N ARG A 545 11.34 -10.06 -15.71
CA ARG A 545 12.81 -10.03 -15.55
C ARG A 545 13.28 -10.12 -14.09
N SER A 546 12.33 -10.24 -13.17
CA SER A 546 12.54 -10.25 -11.73
C SER A 546 12.82 -11.64 -11.15
N LEU A 547 13.15 -12.64 -11.98
CA LEU A 547 13.21 -14.03 -11.54
C LEU A 547 14.59 -14.41 -10.98
N ASN A 548 14.63 -15.44 -10.14
CA ASN A 548 15.87 -16.09 -9.72
C ASN A 548 16.42 -16.95 -10.88
N ALA A 549 17.71 -16.79 -11.21
CA ALA A 549 18.36 -17.53 -12.29
C ALA A 549 18.48 -19.05 -12.04
N ASN A 550 18.43 -19.48 -10.78
CA ASN A 550 18.69 -20.86 -10.36
C ASN A 550 17.42 -21.66 -10.05
N LEU A 551 16.24 -21.06 -10.18
CA LEU A 551 14.97 -21.71 -9.84
C LEU A 551 14.10 -21.91 -11.08
N ASP A 552 13.40 -23.03 -11.10
CA ASP A 552 12.28 -23.26 -12.01
C ASP A 552 11.08 -22.42 -11.57
N TYR A 553 10.29 -21.95 -12.52
CA TYR A 553 9.08 -21.18 -12.24
C TYR A 553 7.85 -21.77 -12.90
N TYR A 554 6.71 -21.58 -12.25
CA TYR A 554 5.38 -21.96 -12.71
C TYR A 554 4.52 -20.72 -12.86
N PHE A 555 3.62 -20.73 -13.84
CA PHE A 555 2.80 -19.58 -14.21
C PHE A 555 1.37 -20.05 -14.48
N THR A 556 0.40 -19.23 -14.07
CA THR A 556 -1.00 -19.30 -14.49
C THR A 556 -1.51 -17.89 -14.78
N ILE A 557 -2.51 -17.76 -15.64
CA ILE A 557 -3.07 -16.46 -16.02
C ILE A 557 -4.55 -16.42 -15.65
N GLU A 558 -4.88 -15.55 -14.71
CA GLU A 558 -6.26 -15.17 -14.38
C GLU A 558 -6.69 -14.05 -15.31
N SER A 559 -7.88 -14.17 -15.92
CA SER A 559 -8.48 -13.09 -16.72
C SER A 559 -9.52 -12.33 -15.90
N PHE A 560 -9.63 -11.01 -16.11
CA PHE A 560 -10.63 -10.19 -15.42
C PHE A 560 -11.27 -9.13 -16.33
N ASN A 561 -12.48 -8.70 -15.98
CA ASN A 561 -13.19 -7.55 -16.55
C ASN A 561 -14.08 -6.89 -15.47
N GLU A 562 -14.91 -5.91 -15.85
CA GLU A 562 -15.82 -5.22 -14.92
C GLU A 562 -16.88 -6.13 -14.25
N ASN A 563 -17.06 -7.36 -14.72
CA ASN A 563 -18.06 -8.31 -14.24
C ASN A 563 -17.45 -9.41 -13.34
N GLY A 564 -16.13 -9.42 -13.18
CA GLY A 564 -15.43 -10.35 -12.29
C GLY A 564 -14.13 -10.87 -12.88
N LEU A 565 -13.61 -11.91 -12.23
CA LEU A 565 -12.40 -12.63 -12.61
C LEU A 565 -12.69 -14.10 -12.83
N VAL A 566 -11.85 -14.75 -13.64
CA VAL A 566 -11.86 -16.19 -13.84
C VAL A 566 -10.45 -16.72 -13.59
N PRO A 567 -10.26 -17.58 -12.57
CA PRO A 567 -8.96 -18.18 -12.26
C PRO A 567 -8.39 -18.92 -13.46
N GLY A 568 -7.06 -18.89 -13.59
CA GLY A 568 -6.37 -19.60 -14.66
C GLY A 568 -6.52 -21.12 -14.55
N GLY A 569 -6.88 -21.77 -15.66
CA GLY A 569 -7.09 -23.23 -15.71
C GLY A 569 -5.85 -24.05 -16.05
N VAL A 570 -4.76 -23.40 -16.49
CA VAL A 570 -3.54 -24.05 -16.98
C VAL A 570 -2.32 -23.51 -16.23
N VAL A 571 -1.53 -24.42 -15.66
CA VAL A 571 -0.24 -24.10 -15.06
C VAL A 571 0.88 -24.58 -15.98
N VAL A 572 1.70 -23.65 -16.48
CA VAL A 572 2.88 -23.94 -17.31
C VAL A 572 4.16 -23.70 -16.53
N SER A 573 5.24 -24.40 -16.91
CA SER A 573 6.55 -24.27 -16.28
C SER A 573 7.57 -23.69 -17.25
N ALA A 574 8.49 -22.86 -16.75
CA ALA A 574 9.68 -22.43 -17.47
C ALA A 574 10.93 -22.76 -16.63
N LYS A 575 11.94 -23.37 -17.27
CA LYS A 575 13.16 -23.92 -16.64
C LYS A 575 14.43 -23.25 -17.17
#